data_AF-A0A0P9UIQ1-F1
#
_entry.id   AF-A0A0P9UIQ1-F1
#
_cell.length_a   1.000
_cell.length_b   1.000
_cell.length_c   1.000
_cell.angle_alpha   90.00
_cell.angle_beta   90.00
_cell.angle_gamma   90.00
#
_symmetry.space_group_name_H-M   'P 1'
#
loop_
_entity.id
_entity.type
_entity.pdbx_description
1 polymer ?
#
loop_
_entity_poly.entity_id
_entity_poly.type
_entity_poly.pdbx_seq_one_letter_code
_entity_poly.pdbx_strand_id
1 'polypeptide(L)'
;MKLLIPGALALVLLSGLTFAAPPAPVSVGPMHDQYLPPDDLSLREGAPEQQQLMQVTEYTIVAGNQRQSSQQPIPVTSPLSLRLKGKSLNKGASISQVLVHFDGGESKSLKKPTYDEASRTLTLYYPLSQYRVLVDLLRNEKVYCQFLSYANGHIWADLHTTSAHAR
;
A
#
# COMPACT_ATOMS: atom_id res chain seq x y z
N MET A 1 -8.89 74.33 55.61
CA MET A 1 -10.05 73.78 54.86
C MET A 1 -9.50 72.59 54.07
N LYS A 2 -9.93 71.37 54.39
CA LYS A 2 -10.85 70.57 53.55
C LYS A 2 -10.29 70.41 52.11
N LEU A 3 -10.07 69.24 51.51
CA LEU A 3 -10.53 67.86 51.64
C LEU A 3 -9.67 67.09 50.58
N LEU A 4 -9.20 65.85 50.84
CA LEU A 4 -9.52 64.59 50.12
C LEU A 4 -9.16 64.52 48.60
N ILE A 5 -8.72 63.44 47.96
CA ILE A 5 -8.54 61.98 48.22
C ILE A 5 -7.73 61.44 46.99
N PRO A 6 -7.13 60.25 47.08
CA PRO A 6 -6.03 59.79 46.22
C PRO A 6 -6.50 58.98 44.99
N GLY A 7 -5.69 58.96 43.94
CA GLY A 7 -5.88 58.11 42.76
C GLY A 7 -4.79 57.05 42.68
N ALA A 8 -5.15 55.80 43.00
CA ALA A 8 -4.28 54.63 43.01
C ALA A 8 -3.88 54.20 41.58
N LEU A 9 -2.59 54.04 41.32
CA LEU A 9 -2.11 53.21 40.22
C LEU A 9 -1.71 51.84 40.78
N ALA A 10 -2.64 50.89 40.75
CA ALA A 10 -2.36 49.48 40.98
C ALA A 10 -2.03 48.82 39.63
N LEU A 11 -0.74 48.52 39.44
CA LEU A 11 -0.21 47.74 38.33
C LEU A 11 -0.59 46.27 38.54
N VAL A 12 -1.56 45.76 37.77
CA VAL A 12 -1.92 44.33 37.78
C VAL A 12 -1.36 43.67 36.53
N LEU A 13 -0.26 42.94 36.71
CA LEU A 13 0.28 41.95 35.79
C LEU A 13 -0.68 40.76 35.71
N LEU A 14 -1.45 40.64 34.62
CA LEU A 14 -2.15 39.39 34.31
C LEU A 14 -1.31 38.54 33.36
N SER A 15 -0.76 37.49 33.95
CA SER A 15 -0.01 36.38 33.38
C SER A 15 -0.74 35.75 32.19
N GLY A 16 -0.15 35.84 31.00
CA GLY A 16 -0.60 35.11 29.82
C GLY A 16 -0.30 33.62 29.97
N LEU A 17 -1.29 32.85 30.42
CA LEU A 17 -1.33 31.39 30.20
C LEU A 17 -1.50 31.15 28.71
N THR A 18 -0.38 30.96 28.01
CA THR A 18 -0.39 30.35 26.69
C THR A 18 -0.83 28.89 26.87
N PHE A 19 -2.07 28.59 26.49
CA PHE A 19 -2.51 27.22 26.25
C PHE A 19 -1.65 26.67 25.11
N ALA A 20 -0.56 25.98 25.44
CA ALA A 20 0.16 25.14 24.50
C ALA A 20 -0.80 24.04 24.07
N ALA A 21 -1.41 24.20 22.89
CA ALA A 21 -2.16 23.13 22.26
C ALA A 21 -1.21 21.92 22.13
N PRO A 22 -1.64 20.71 22.53
CA PRO A 22 -0.81 19.53 22.32
C PRO A 22 -0.50 19.42 20.83
N PRO A 23 0.75 19.08 20.45
CA PRO A 23 1.10 18.88 19.05
C PRO A 23 0.12 17.87 18.46
N ALA A 24 -0.53 18.25 17.35
CA ALA A 24 -1.36 17.31 16.60
C ALA A 24 -0.53 16.05 16.33
N PRO A 25 -1.09 14.85 16.53
CA PRO A 25 -0.36 13.63 16.24
C PRO A 25 0.07 13.70 14.78
N VAL A 26 1.38 13.70 14.56
CA VAL A 26 1.95 13.44 13.24
C VAL A 26 1.48 12.06 12.84
N SER A 27 0.44 12.00 12.00
CA SER A 27 0.00 10.76 11.36
C SER A 27 1.18 10.28 10.53
N VAL A 28 1.93 9.30 11.05
CA VAL A 28 2.95 8.62 10.27
C VAL A 28 2.18 7.84 9.22
N GLY A 29 2.26 8.31 7.97
CA GLY A 29 1.64 7.64 6.83
C GLY A 29 2.14 6.20 6.68
N PRO A 30 1.44 5.37 5.88
CA PRO A 30 1.92 4.04 5.57
C PRO A 30 3.36 4.07 5.05
N MET A 31 4.21 3.11 5.42
CA MET A 31 5.49 2.97 4.72
C MET A 31 5.25 2.86 3.21
N HIS A 32 6.07 3.57 2.42
CA HIS A 32 5.96 3.63 0.96
C HIS A 32 4.68 4.36 0.47
N ASP A 33 4.18 5.32 1.26
CA ASP A 33 3.02 6.17 0.90
C ASP A 33 3.23 7.00 -0.36
N GLN A 34 4.47 7.39 -0.69
CA GLN A 34 4.78 8.19 -1.87
C GLN A 34 4.47 7.51 -3.21
N TYR A 35 4.22 6.19 -3.21
CA TYR A 35 3.83 5.43 -4.41
C TYR A 35 2.31 5.25 -4.52
N LEU A 36 1.54 5.70 -3.53
CA LEU A 36 0.09 5.67 -3.60
C LEU A 36 -0.39 6.68 -4.67
N PRO A 37 -1.41 6.32 -5.47
CA PRO A 37 -2.04 7.28 -6.35
C PRO A 37 -2.73 8.37 -5.52
N PRO A 38 -3.00 9.56 -6.09
CA PRO A 38 -3.83 10.57 -5.46
C PRO A 38 -5.15 9.98 -4.92
N ASP A 39 -5.61 10.47 -3.77
CA ASP A 39 -6.92 10.07 -3.19
C ASP A 39 -8.00 11.09 -3.51
N ASP A 40 -8.21 11.39 -4.79
CA ASP A 40 -9.08 12.50 -5.20
C ASP A 40 -10.53 12.35 -4.70
N LEU A 41 -10.95 11.11 -4.45
CA LEU A 41 -12.28 10.76 -3.96
C LEU A 41 -12.31 10.45 -2.45
N SER A 42 -11.19 10.65 -1.74
CA SER A 42 -11.07 10.38 -0.28
C SER A 42 -11.50 8.96 0.10
N LEU A 43 -11.14 7.96 -0.71
CA LEU A 43 -11.53 6.56 -0.50
C LEU A 43 -10.69 5.87 0.57
N ARG A 44 -9.53 6.43 0.95
CA ARG A 44 -8.67 5.88 2.00
C ARG A 44 -9.08 6.46 3.35
N GLU A 45 -10.13 5.87 3.92
CA GLU A 45 -10.68 6.28 5.21
C GLU A 45 -9.80 5.79 6.36
N GLY A 46 -9.24 6.74 7.11
CA GLY A 46 -8.43 6.45 8.31
C GLY A 46 -7.08 5.79 8.00
N ALA A 47 -6.52 5.12 9.01
CA ALA A 47 -5.30 4.34 8.85
C ALA A 47 -5.61 2.97 8.21
N PRO A 48 -4.69 2.40 7.41
CA PRO A 48 -4.86 1.03 6.92
C PRO A 48 -5.01 0.04 8.09
N GLU A 49 -5.98 -0.88 7.99
CA GLU A 49 -6.15 -1.99 8.92
C GLU A 49 -5.07 -3.05 8.73
N GLN A 50 -4.66 -3.27 7.47
CA GLN A 50 -3.52 -4.12 7.15
C GLN A 50 -2.55 -3.39 6.25
N GLN A 51 -1.27 -3.52 6.57
CA GLN A 51 -0.18 -3.13 5.70
C GLN A 51 0.80 -4.30 5.55
N GLN A 52 1.00 -4.75 4.33
CA GLN A 52 2.07 -5.67 3.95
C GLN A 52 3.02 -4.95 3.01
N LEU A 53 4.30 -4.95 3.32
CA LEU A 53 5.35 -4.44 2.45
C LEU A 53 6.49 -5.45 2.41
N MET A 54 6.81 -5.93 1.22
CA MET A 54 7.84 -6.94 0.98
C MET A 54 8.85 -6.43 -0.04
N GLN A 55 10.14 -6.49 0.26
CA GLN A 55 11.17 -6.38 -0.76
C GLN A 55 11.32 -7.73 -1.46
N VAL A 56 11.15 -7.76 -2.78
CA VAL A 56 11.33 -8.97 -3.58
C VAL A 56 12.82 -9.33 -3.64
N THR A 57 13.14 -10.59 -3.34
CA THR A 57 14.51 -11.14 -3.41
C THR A 57 14.63 -12.24 -4.44
N GLU A 58 13.53 -12.92 -4.76
CA GLU A 58 13.49 -14.03 -5.71
C GLU A 58 12.19 -13.98 -6.51
N TYR A 59 12.27 -14.41 -7.78
CA TYR A 59 11.07 -14.61 -8.59
C TYR A 59 11.15 -15.90 -9.42
N THR A 60 10.00 -16.48 -9.70
CA THR A 60 9.83 -17.63 -10.59
C THR A 60 8.67 -17.37 -11.53
N ILE A 61 8.87 -17.67 -12.81
CA ILE A 61 7.85 -17.52 -13.84
C ILE A 61 7.36 -18.91 -14.23
N VAL A 62 6.03 -19.07 -14.30
CA VAL A 62 5.40 -20.29 -14.80
C VAL A 62 4.57 -19.93 -16.03
N ALA A 63 5.05 -20.33 -17.20
CA ALA A 63 4.29 -20.29 -18.45
C ALA A 63 3.71 -21.69 -18.71
N GLY A 64 2.47 -21.90 -18.27
CA GLY A 64 1.80 -23.19 -18.34
C GLY A 64 0.93 -23.35 -19.58
N ASN A 65 0.62 -24.61 -19.90
CA ASN A 65 -0.43 -24.99 -20.84
C ASN A 65 -1.22 -26.12 -20.19
N GLN A 66 -2.51 -25.89 -19.94
CA GLN A 66 -3.37 -26.88 -19.29
C GLN A 66 -4.58 -27.19 -20.19
N ARG A 67 -4.71 -28.48 -20.52
CA ARG A 67 -5.93 -29.02 -21.13
C ARG A 67 -6.74 -29.71 -20.05
N GLN A 68 -7.94 -29.21 -19.76
CA GLN A 68 -8.82 -29.88 -18.80
C GLN A 68 -9.35 -31.19 -19.39
N SER A 69 -9.28 -32.28 -18.61
CA SER A 69 -9.50 -33.64 -19.12
C SER A 69 -10.95 -33.96 -19.46
N SER A 70 -11.95 -33.32 -18.83
CA SER A 70 -13.35 -33.76 -18.87
C SER A 70 -14.41 -32.65 -19.03
N GLN A 71 -14.03 -31.37 -19.09
CA GLN A 71 -14.98 -30.27 -19.32
C GLN A 71 -15.17 -30.02 -20.82
N GLN A 72 -16.44 -29.90 -21.25
CA GLN A 72 -16.82 -29.49 -22.59
C GLN A 72 -17.68 -28.22 -22.51
N PRO A 73 -17.41 -27.19 -23.33
CA PRO A 73 -16.28 -27.08 -24.27
C PRO A 73 -14.93 -27.02 -23.54
N ILE A 74 -13.88 -27.65 -24.07
CA ILE A 74 -12.56 -27.69 -23.44
C ILE A 74 -11.98 -26.26 -23.41
N PRO A 75 -11.85 -25.62 -22.23
CA PRO A 75 -11.19 -24.33 -22.15
C PRO A 75 -9.70 -24.57 -22.39
N VAL A 76 -9.14 -24.00 -23.45
CA VAL A 76 -7.70 -23.93 -23.63
C VAL A 76 -7.21 -22.80 -22.75
N THR A 77 -6.55 -23.13 -21.63
CA THR A 77 -5.92 -22.13 -20.78
C THR A 77 -4.40 -22.22 -20.92
N SER A 78 -3.77 -21.09 -21.23
CA SER A 78 -2.32 -20.93 -21.17
C SER A 78 -2.00 -20.00 -20.00
N PRO A 79 -2.11 -20.48 -18.74
CA PRO A 79 -1.92 -19.61 -17.59
C PRO A 79 -0.47 -19.14 -17.53
N LEU A 80 -0.31 -17.83 -17.33
CA LEU A 80 0.98 -17.23 -17.00
C LEU A 80 0.90 -16.74 -15.56
N SER A 81 1.86 -17.14 -14.74
CA SER A 81 1.99 -16.66 -13.38
C SER A 81 3.43 -16.33 -13.02
N LEU A 82 3.56 -15.42 -12.07
CA LEU A 82 4.81 -14.97 -11.50
C LEU A 82 4.71 -15.13 -9.99
N ARG A 83 5.61 -15.92 -9.43
CA ARG A 83 5.75 -16.10 -7.98
C ARG A 83 6.91 -15.26 -7.50
N LEU A 84 6.67 -14.44 -6.50
CA LEU A 84 7.69 -13.62 -5.84
C LEU A 84 7.86 -14.10 -4.41
N LYS A 85 9.11 -14.10 -3.94
CA LYS A 85 9.46 -14.25 -2.53
C LYS A 85 10.34 -13.08 -2.11
N GLY A 86 10.36 -12.82 -0.82
CA GLY A 86 11.03 -11.63 -0.32
C GLY A 86 11.07 -11.53 1.19
N LYS A 87 11.54 -10.36 1.64
CA LYS A 87 11.63 -10.00 3.04
C LYS A 87 10.60 -8.93 3.38
N SER A 88 9.78 -9.19 4.39
CA SER A 88 8.86 -8.19 4.96
C SER A 88 9.62 -7.03 5.59
N LEU A 89 9.14 -5.81 5.40
CA LEU A 89 9.82 -4.58 5.81
C LEU A 89 9.11 -3.80 6.92
N ASN A 90 7.79 -3.87 7.02
CA ASN A 90 7.04 -3.12 8.04
C ASN A 90 6.67 -4.01 9.24
N LYS A 91 6.44 -3.36 10.39
CA LYS A 91 5.98 -4.04 11.60
C LYS A 91 4.59 -4.66 11.37
N GLY A 92 4.43 -5.91 11.78
CA GLY A 92 3.18 -6.66 11.60
C GLY A 92 3.00 -7.29 10.22
N ALA A 93 3.88 -7.01 9.24
CA ALA A 93 3.83 -7.73 7.98
C ALA A 93 4.36 -9.16 8.13
N SER A 94 3.58 -10.10 7.63
CA SER A 94 3.89 -11.53 7.64
C SER A 94 3.93 -12.14 6.25
N ILE A 95 3.67 -11.34 5.20
CA ILE A 95 3.78 -11.77 3.81
C ILE A 95 5.10 -12.47 3.52
N SER A 96 5.02 -13.64 2.89
CA SER A 96 6.19 -14.46 2.54
C SER A 96 6.27 -14.77 1.05
N GLN A 97 5.13 -14.65 0.36
CA GLN A 97 4.98 -14.96 -1.04
C GLN A 97 3.96 -14.01 -1.68
N VAL A 98 4.25 -13.61 -2.91
CA VAL A 98 3.27 -12.97 -3.80
C VAL A 98 3.05 -13.89 -5.00
N LEU A 99 1.79 -14.17 -5.31
CA LEU A 99 1.38 -14.85 -6.54
C LEU A 99 0.72 -13.84 -7.45
N VAL A 100 1.34 -13.60 -8.59
CA VAL A 100 0.82 -12.72 -9.63
C VAL A 100 0.23 -13.59 -10.74
N HIS A 101 -1.06 -13.41 -11.01
CA HIS A 101 -1.75 -14.01 -12.13
C HIS A 101 -1.91 -12.99 -13.25
N PHE A 102 -1.60 -13.42 -14.48
CA PHE A 102 -1.82 -12.61 -15.67
C PHE A 102 -3.08 -13.06 -16.37
N ASP A 103 -4.09 -12.20 -16.39
CA ASP A 103 -5.34 -12.46 -17.08
C ASP A 103 -5.19 -12.09 -18.56
N GLY A 104 -5.40 -13.06 -19.45
CA GLY A 104 -5.32 -12.89 -20.92
C GLY A 104 -6.63 -12.49 -21.58
N GLY A 105 -7.68 -12.23 -20.80
CA GLY A 105 -9.02 -11.92 -21.30
C GLY A 105 -9.43 -10.46 -21.08
N GLU A 106 -10.39 -10.01 -21.88
CA GLU A 106 -11.13 -8.74 -21.78
C GLU A 106 -12.07 -8.74 -20.55
N SER A 107 -11.54 -9.01 -19.35
CA SER A 107 -12.33 -8.86 -18.13
C SER A 107 -12.62 -7.38 -17.93
N LYS A 108 -13.91 -7.02 -17.91
CA LYS A 108 -14.37 -5.64 -17.67
C LYS A 108 -14.06 -5.14 -16.25
N SER A 109 -13.64 -6.04 -15.36
CA SER A 109 -13.31 -5.73 -13.97
C SER A 109 -11.98 -6.37 -13.58
N LEU A 110 -11.14 -5.59 -12.90
CA LEU A 110 -9.95 -6.11 -12.25
C LEU A 110 -10.36 -6.93 -11.02
N LYS A 111 -9.77 -8.12 -10.85
CA LYS A 111 -9.98 -8.95 -9.66
C LYS A 111 -9.32 -8.28 -8.45
N LYS A 112 -9.97 -8.36 -7.30
CA LYS A 112 -9.47 -7.78 -6.05
C LYS A 112 -8.18 -8.50 -5.61
N PRO A 113 -7.10 -7.77 -5.28
CA PRO A 113 -5.97 -8.34 -4.55
C PRO A 113 -6.43 -8.99 -3.25
N THR A 114 -5.84 -10.13 -2.88
CA THR A 114 -6.23 -10.87 -1.68
C THR A 114 -5.01 -11.32 -0.89
N TYR A 115 -4.94 -10.95 0.38
CA TYR A 115 -3.94 -11.45 1.31
C TYR A 115 -4.54 -12.58 2.16
N ASP A 116 -3.95 -13.77 2.08
CA ASP A 116 -4.27 -14.90 2.96
C ASP A 116 -3.24 -14.96 4.09
N GLU A 117 -3.69 -14.67 5.31
CA GLU A 117 -2.85 -14.65 6.51
C GLU A 117 -2.34 -16.04 6.90
N ALA A 118 -3.14 -17.10 6.66
CA ALA A 118 -2.78 -18.45 7.04
C ALA A 118 -1.60 -18.98 6.20
N SER A 119 -1.67 -18.77 4.88
CA SER A 119 -0.57 -19.13 3.97
C SER A 119 0.47 -18.02 3.78
N ARG A 120 0.24 -16.84 4.37
CA ARG A 120 1.08 -15.63 4.22
C ARG A 120 1.34 -15.28 2.76
N THR A 121 0.31 -15.47 1.93
CA THR A 121 0.38 -15.30 0.47
C THR A 121 -0.51 -14.15 0.03
N LEU A 122 0.09 -13.18 -0.67
CA LEU A 122 -0.65 -12.14 -1.38
C LEU A 122 -0.89 -12.58 -2.83
N THR A 123 -2.12 -12.49 -3.30
CA THR A 123 -2.48 -12.78 -4.69
C THR A 123 -2.82 -11.48 -5.40
N LEU A 124 -2.13 -11.22 -6.51
CA LEU A 124 -2.31 -10.06 -7.38
C LEU A 124 -2.77 -10.50 -8.77
N TYR A 125 -3.48 -9.61 -9.45
CA TYR A 125 -3.97 -9.83 -10.80
C TYR A 125 -3.56 -8.65 -11.68
N TYR A 126 -2.87 -8.93 -12.78
CA TYR A 126 -2.50 -7.92 -13.77
C TYR A 126 -2.97 -8.34 -15.17
N PRO A 127 -3.24 -7.37 -16.06
CA PRO A 127 -3.40 -7.66 -17.47
C PRO A 127 -2.13 -8.32 -18.05
N LEU A 128 -2.30 -9.21 -19.03
CA LEU A 128 -1.16 -9.87 -19.70
C LEU A 128 -0.15 -8.87 -20.30
N SER A 129 -0.61 -7.69 -20.72
CA SER A 129 0.25 -6.61 -21.24
C SER A 129 1.30 -6.13 -20.23
N GLN A 130 1.04 -6.26 -18.92
CA GLN A 130 1.98 -5.86 -17.86
C GLN A 130 3.08 -6.89 -17.59
N TYR A 131 2.97 -8.10 -18.12
CA TYR A 131 3.95 -9.16 -17.86
C TYR A 131 5.38 -8.74 -18.21
N ARG A 132 5.58 -8.15 -19.40
CA ARG A 132 6.92 -7.73 -19.84
C ARG A 132 7.47 -6.63 -18.94
N VAL A 133 6.67 -5.62 -18.62
CA VAL A 133 7.07 -4.53 -17.71
C VAL A 133 7.50 -5.07 -16.36
N LEU A 134 6.72 -5.96 -15.74
CA LEU A 134 7.05 -6.49 -14.41
C LEU A 134 8.33 -7.34 -14.41
N VAL A 135 8.54 -8.17 -15.44
CA VAL A 135 9.79 -8.95 -15.59
C VAL A 135 10.97 -8.03 -15.88
N ASP A 136 10.74 -6.99 -16.68
CA ASP A 136 11.52 -5.76 -16.86
C ASP A 136 12.15 -5.27 -15.55
N LEU A 137 11.27 -4.87 -14.65
CA LEU A 137 11.62 -4.32 -13.34
C LEU A 137 12.36 -5.34 -12.48
N LEU A 138 11.90 -6.59 -12.42
CA LEU A 138 12.50 -7.63 -11.58
C LEU A 138 13.92 -8.01 -11.98
N ARG A 139 14.28 -7.86 -13.25
CA ARG A 139 15.63 -8.17 -13.75
C ARG A 139 16.63 -7.06 -13.48
N ASN A 140 16.17 -5.83 -13.43
CA ASN A 140 17.04 -4.66 -13.50
C ASN A 140 17.04 -3.85 -12.20
N GLU A 141 15.98 -3.94 -11.41
CA GLU A 141 15.74 -3.06 -10.27
C GLU A 141 15.39 -3.81 -8.99
N LYS A 142 15.48 -3.10 -7.87
CA LYS A 142 14.91 -3.56 -6.60
C LYS A 142 13.41 -3.31 -6.61
N VAL A 143 12.64 -4.40 -6.59
CA VAL A 143 11.19 -4.35 -6.60
C VAL A 143 10.64 -4.57 -5.19
N TYR A 144 9.60 -3.82 -4.87
CA TYR A 144 8.84 -3.91 -3.64
C TYR A 144 7.40 -4.25 -3.99
N CYS A 145 6.75 -5.02 -3.12
CA CYS A 145 5.33 -5.30 -3.21
C CYS A 145 4.63 -4.72 -1.99
N GLN A 146 3.63 -3.89 -2.23
CA GLN A 146 2.82 -3.26 -1.19
C GLN A 146 1.38 -3.76 -1.28
N PHE A 147 0.76 -3.95 -0.12
CA PHE A 147 -0.66 -4.19 0.04
C PHE A 147 -1.17 -3.41 1.25
N LEU A 148 -2.22 -2.62 1.04
CA LEU A 148 -2.94 -1.89 2.06
C LEU A 148 -4.42 -2.27 1.98
N SER A 149 -5.05 -2.54 3.13
CA SER A 149 -6.51 -2.62 3.23
C SER A 149 -7.04 -1.63 4.26
N TYR A 150 -8.18 -1.05 3.98
CA TYR A 150 -8.86 -0.08 4.83
C TYR A 150 -10.19 -0.65 5.35
N ALA A 151 -10.69 -0.10 6.45
CA ALA A 151 -11.92 -0.56 7.12
C ALA A 151 -13.16 -0.49 6.21
N ASN A 152 -13.19 0.49 5.29
CA ASN A 152 -14.26 0.63 4.30
C ASN A 152 -14.15 -0.36 3.12
N GLY A 153 -13.19 -1.30 3.16
CA GLY A 153 -12.98 -2.32 2.16
C GLY A 153 -12.14 -1.89 0.95
N HIS A 154 -11.69 -0.62 0.90
CA HIS A 154 -10.75 -0.14 -0.09
C HIS A 154 -9.43 -0.92 0.03
N ILE A 155 -8.86 -1.31 -1.11
CA ILE A 155 -7.60 -2.03 -1.17
C ILE A 155 -6.69 -1.36 -2.20
N TRP A 156 -5.44 -1.16 -1.81
CA TRP A 156 -4.36 -0.83 -2.72
C TRP A 156 -3.35 -1.97 -2.72
N ALA A 157 -2.90 -2.39 -3.90
CA ALA A 157 -1.78 -3.31 -3.99
C ALA A 157 -1.00 -3.07 -5.28
N ASP A 158 0.33 -3.13 -5.20
CA ASP A 158 1.19 -2.85 -6.33
C ASP A 158 2.49 -3.65 -6.32
N LEU A 159 3.24 -3.46 -7.40
CA LEU A 159 4.67 -3.72 -7.50
C LEU A 159 5.33 -2.43 -7.97
N HIS A 160 6.33 -1.96 -7.24
CA HIS A 160 7.02 -0.72 -7.57
C HIS A 160 8.52 -0.82 -7.32
N THR A 161 9.27 0.06 -7.96
CA THR A 161 10.68 0.29 -7.65
C THR A 161 10.82 1.53 -6.77
N THR A 162 11.93 1.64 -6.05
CA THR A 162 12.29 2.91 -5.41
C THR A 162 13.06 3.81 -6.36
N SER A 163 13.26 5.07 -5.98
CA SER A 163 14.02 6.04 -6.75
C SER A 163 15.41 5.48 -7.11
N ALA A 164 15.60 5.17 -8.39
CA ALA A 164 16.90 4.85 -8.96
C ALA A 164 17.47 6.12 -9.62
N HIS A 165 18.78 6.31 -9.54
CA HIS A 165 19.44 7.34 -10.33
C HIS A 165 19.50 6.85 -11.78
N ALA A 166 19.07 7.69 -12.73
CA ALA A 166 19.25 7.39 -14.15
C ALA A 166 20.75 7.16 -14.43
N ARG A 167 21.06 6.05 -15.11
CA ARG A 167 22.43 5.68 -15.49
C ARG A 167 22.81 6.27 -16.83
#